data_AF-A0A3M9YSN9-F1
#
_entry.id   AF-A0A3M9YSN9-F1
#
_cell.length_a   1.000
_cell.length_b   1.000
_cell.length_c   1.000
_cell.angle_alpha   90.00
_cell.angle_beta   90.00
_cell.angle_gamma   90.00
#
_symmetry.space_group_name_H-M   'P 1'
#
loop_
_entity.id
_entity.type
_entity.pdbx_description
1 polymer ?
#
loop_
_entity_poly.entity_id
_entity_poly.type
_entity_poly.pdbx_seq_one_letter_code
_entity_poly.pdbx_strand_id
1 'polypeptide(L)'
;MIVTATELLVAGNRRGRLLVRPDGLFQFATETFNEPDEECNGYWMNDYPPSGLFSRRDDAVAGLRAKLRSEADLTPTEPLAIELDVGPWEEPVLHQA
;
A
#
# COMPACT_ATOMS: atom_id res chain seq x y z
N MET A 1 -5.30 -0.86 14.19
CA MET A 1 -4.54 0.42 14.23
C MET A 1 -4.85 1.22 12.98
N ILE A 2 -5.20 2.51 13.08
CA ILE A 2 -5.48 3.36 11.91
C ILE A 2 -4.19 4.06 11.45
N VAL A 3 -3.90 3.97 10.15
CA VAL A 3 -2.79 4.64 9.47
C VAL A 3 -3.31 5.39 8.24
N THR A 4 -2.48 6.26 7.68
CA THR A 4 -2.83 6.99 6.45
C THR A 4 -1.97 6.49 5.29
N ALA A 5 -2.59 5.95 4.25
CA ALA A 5 -1.92 5.67 2.99
C ALA A 5 -1.87 6.94 2.13
N THR A 6 -0.70 7.25 1.57
CA THR A 6 -0.49 8.50 0.81
C THR A 6 0.11 8.28 -0.56
N GLU A 7 0.67 7.10 -0.82
CA GLU A 7 1.33 6.81 -2.09
C GLU A 7 1.18 5.33 -2.44
N LEU A 8 1.16 5.05 -3.74
CA LEU A 8 0.96 3.72 -4.30
C LEU A 8 2.08 3.34 -5.27
N LEU A 9 2.59 2.12 -5.15
CA LEU A 9 3.45 1.48 -6.15
C LEU A 9 2.70 0.29 -6.74
N VAL A 10 2.53 0.23 -8.06
CA VAL A 10 1.95 -0.93 -8.74
C VAL A 10 3.06 -1.71 -9.46
N ALA A 11 3.08 -3.03 -9.27
CA ALA A 11 4.06 -3.96 -9.84
C ALA A 11 3.36 -5.25 -10.30
N GLY A 12 2.82 -5.24 -11.52
CA GLY A 12 2.06 -6.37 -12.05
C GLY A 12 0.75 -6.59 -11.29
N ASN A 13 0.51 -7.81 -10.82
CA ASN A 13 -0.64 -8.17 -9.99
C ASN A 13 -0.44 -7.89 -8.49
N ARG A 14 0.62 -7.15 -8.14
CA ARG A 14 0.90 -6.72 -6.78
C ARG A 14 0.96 -5.21 -6.71
N ARG A 15 0.62 -4.65 -5.56
CA ARG A 15 0.84 -3.24 -5.27
C ARG A 15 1.32 -3.03 -3.86
N GLY A 16 1.79 -1.83 -3.59
CA GLY A 16 2.31 -1.42 -2.31
C GLY A 16 1.78 -0.06 -1.93
N ARG A 17 1.41 0.11 -0.66
CA ARG A 17 1.04 1.40 -0.09
C ARG A 17 2.11 1.86 0.86
N LEU A 18 2.53 3.11 0.71
CA LEU A 18 3.29 3.80 1.74
C LEU A 18 2.30 4.34 2.78
N LEU A 19 2.58 4.05 4.05
CA LEU A 19 1.72 4.35 5.18
C LEU A 19 2.43 5.29 6.14
N VAL A 20 1.71 6.31 6.60
CA VAL A 20 2.11 7.22 7.67
C VAL A 20 1.30 6.90 8.91
N ARG A 21 2.00 6.64 10.02
CA ARG A 21 1.38 6.33 11.31
C ARG A 21 1.12 7.62 12.10
N PRO A 22 0.16 7.59 13.06
CA PRO A 22 -0.10 8.74 13.95
C PRO A 22 1.10 9.17 14.81
N ASP A 23 2.05 8.25 15.06
CA ASP A 23 3.29 8.52 15.80
C ASP A 23 4.39 9.17 14.93
N GLY A 24 4.10 9.46 13.66
CA GLY A 24 5.03 10.09 12.72
C GLY A 24 6.00 9.11 12.06
N LEU A 25 5.90 7.81 12.34
CA LEU A 25 6.69 6.78 11.67
C LEU A 25 6.07 6.37 10.32
N PHE A 26 6.92 5.79 9.48
CA PHE A 26 6.55 5.23 8.19
C PHE A 26 6.48 3.71 8.26
N GLN A 27 5.53 3.14 7.53
CA GLN A 27 5.36 1.71 7.33
C GLN A 27 4.97 1.46 5.87
N PHE A 28 5.05 0.23 5.38
CA PHE A 28 4.44 -0.12 4.11
C PHE A 28 3.61 -1.39 4.22
N ALA A 29 2.62 -1.50 3.35
CA ALA A 29 1.84 -2.72 3.16
C ALA A 29 1.89 -3.12 1.70
N THR A 30 1.82 -4.42 1.44
CA THR A 30 1.65 -4.94 0.07
C THR A 30 0.27 -5.56 -0.07
N GLU A 31 -0.25 -5.51 -1.28
CA GLU A 31 -1.52 -6.12 -1.65
C GLU A 31 -1.32 -6.98 -2.90
N THR A 32 -2.10 -8.05 -3.00
CA THR A 32 -2.16 -8.93 -4.17
C THR A 32 -3.55 -8.82 -4.79
N PHE A 33 -3.61 -8.71 -6.12
CA PHE A 33 -4.88 -8.68 -6.85
C PHE A 33 -5.45 -10.10 -6.91
N ASN A 34 -6.63 -10.28 -6.34
CA ASN A 34 -7.44 -11.47 -6.52
C ASN A 34 -8.27 -11.26 -7.79
N GLU A 35 -8.05 -12.13 -8.78
CA GLU A 35 -8.74 -12.07 -10.07
C GLU A 35 -10.26 -12.16 -9.90
N PRO A 36 -11.04 -11.53 -10.80
CA PRO A 36 -12.49 -11.64 -10.80
C PRO A 36 -12.96 -13.09 -10.91
N ASP A 37 -14.03 -13.40 -10.19
CA ASP A 37 -14.79 -14.65 -10.33
C ASP A 37 -16.25 -14.35 -10.73
N GLU A 38 -17.12 -15.36 -10.72
CA GLU A 38 -18.53 -15.19 -11.13
C GLU A 38 -19.32 -14.23 -10.21
N GLU A 39 -18.81 -13.93 -9.01
CA GLU A 39 -19.50 -13.13 -7.99
C GLU A 39 -18.83 -11.77 -7.73
N CYS A 40 -17.53 -11.65 -7.99
CA CYS A 40 -16.71 -10.47 -7.68
C CYS A 40 -15.95 -9.94 -8.90
N ASN A 41 -15.95 -8.62 -9.09
CA ASN A 41 -15.19 -7.93 -10.16
C ASN A 41 -13.66 -7.85 -9.90
N GLY A 42 -13.11 -8.75 -9.07
CA GLY A 42 -11.73 -8.73 -8.61
C GLY A 42 -11.49 -7.66 -7.53
N TYR A 43 -10.53 -7.91 -6.65
CA TYR A 43 -10.24 -7.00 -5.54
C TYR A 43 -8.79 -7.14 -5.06
N TRP A 44 -8.28 -6.08 -4.46
CA TRP A 44 -6.96 -6.09 -3.85
C TRP A 44 -7.02 -6.55 -2.41
N MET A 45 -6.32 -7.64 -2.10
CA MET A 45 -6.24 -8.19 -0.76
C MET A 45 -4.91 -7.80 -0.10
N ASN A 46 -4.93 -7.35 1.15
CA ASN A 46 -3.73 -7.02 1.88
C ASN A 46 -2.94 -8.28 2.26
N ASP A 47 -1.62 -8.26 2.02
CA ASP A 47 -0.71 -9.32 2.43
C ASP A 47 -0.35 -9.10 3.92
N TYR A 48 -1.28 -9.39 4.83
CA TYR A 48 -1.08 -9.20 6.27
C TYR A 48 0.06 -10.10 6.81
N PRO A 49 0.89 -9.62 7.77
CA PRO A 49 0.88 -8.28 8.36
C PRO A 49 1.64 -7.23 7.53
N PRO A 50 1.28 -5.93 7.67
CA PRO A 50 2.06 -4.83 7.11
C PRO A 50 3.51 -4.85 7.62
N SER A 51 4.45 -4.40 6.79
CA SER A 51 5.87 -4.67 6.94
C SER A 51 6.68 -3.44 7.39
N GLY A 52 7.58 -3.66 8.34
CA GLY A 52 8.58 -2.70 8.78
C GLY A 52 8.05 -1.51 9.59
N LEU A 53 8.95 -0.81 10.26
CA LEU A 53 8.72 0.48 10.91
C LEU A 53 9.97 1.33 10.71
N PHE A 54 9.79 2.52 10.14
CA PHE A 54 10.89 3.34 9.68
C PHE A 54 10.72 4.77 10.18
N SER A 55 11.82 5.41 10.56
CA SER A 55 11.83 6.83 10.95
C SER A 55 11.90 7.77 9.74
N ARG A 56 12.21 7.25 8.55
CA ARG A 56 12.30 8.01 7.31
C ARG A 56 11.43 7.39 6.22
N ARG A 57 10.82 8.26 5.40
CA ARG A 57 10.08 7.87 4.21
C ARG A 57 10.92 7.04 3.24
N ASP A 58 12.14 7.48 2.94
CA ASP A 58 12.99 6.82 1.94
C ASP A 58 13.33 5.37 2.31
N ASP A 59 13.51 5.08 3.60
CA ASP A 59 13.81 3.74 4.08
C ASP A 59 12.59 2.82 3.91
N ALA A 60 11.39 3.34 4.18
CA ALA A 60 10.13 2.61 3.94
C ALA A 60 9.91 2.37 2.44
N VAL A 61 10.22 3.36 1.59
CA VAL A 61 10.13 3.24 0.13
C VAL A 61 11.12 2.19 -0.40
N ALA A 62 12.37 2.22 0.07
CA ALA A 62 13.36 1.22 -0.33
C ALA A 62 12.94 -0.19 0.10
N GLY A 63 12.40 -0.33 1.32
CA GLY A 63 11.83 -1.59 1.80
C GLY A 63 10.67 -2.09 0.94
N LEU A 64 9.77 -1.18 0.52
CA LEU A 64 8.64 -1.51 -0.34
C LEU A 64 9.09 -1.96 -1.74
N ARG A 65 10.00 -1.21 -2.37
CA ARG A 65 10.59 -1.55 -3.68
C ARG A 65 11.27 -2.92 -3.65
N ALA A 66 12.06 -3.18 -2.62
CA ALA A 66 12.70 -4.48 -2.42
C ALA A 66 11.67 -5.61 -2.24
N LYS A 67 10.59 -5.37 -1.48
CA LYS A 67 9.53 -6.36 -1.24
C LYS A 67 8.77 -6.71 -2.53
N LEU A 68 8.51 -5.72 -3.38
CA LEU A 68 7.81 -5.88 -4.65
C LEU A 68 8.75 -6.23 -5.82
N ARG A 69 10.07 -6.22 -5.61
CA ARG A 69 11.09 -6.42 -6.65
C ARG A 69 10.87 -5.47 -7.84
N SER A 70 10.55 -4.22 -7.54
CA SER A 70 10.23 -3.20 -8.54
C SER A 70 10.91 -1.88 -8.18
N GLU A 71 11.53 -1.25 -9.18
CA GLU A 71 12.12 0.09 -9.08
C GLU A 71 11.16 1.18 -9.57
N ALA A 72 9.89 0.84 -9.80
CA ALA A 72 8.88 1.82 -10.22
C ALA A 72 8.74 2.96 -9.21
N ASP A 73 8.34 4.12 -9.71
CA ASP A 73 8.05 5.28 -8.88
C ASP A 73 6.73 5.11 -8.14
N LEU A 74 6.70 5.64 -6.92
CA LEU A 74 5.48 5.73 -6.14
C LEU A 74 4.64 6.89 -6.70
N THR A 75 3.37 6.61 -6.95
CA THR A 75 2.39 7.61 -7.39
C THR A 75 1.70 8.19 -6.16
N PRO A 76 1.72 9.52 -5.96
CA PRO A 76 0.96 10.16 -4.88
C PRO A 76 -0.56 9.91 -5.02
N THR A 77 -1.23 9.73 -3.88
CA THR A 77 -2.67 9.52 -3.80
C THR A 77 -3.30 10.52 -2.84
N GLU A 78 -4.61 10.69 -2.93
CA GLU A 78 -5.34 11.32 -1.84
C GLU A 78 -5.10 10.52 -0.54
N PRO A 79 -4.95 11.18 0.62
CA PRO A 79 -4.77 10.49 1.89
C PRO A 79 -5.96 9.58 2.21
N LEU A 80 -5.69 8.29 2.39
CA LEU A 80 -6.71 7.30 2.74
C LEU A 80 -6.44 6.74 4.13
N ALA A 81 -7.40 6.88 5.05
CA ALA A 81 -7.32 6.25 6.36
C ALA A 81 -7.61 4.74 6.24
N ILE A 82 -6.71 3.91 6.75
CA ILE A 82 -6.77 2.46 6.65
C ILE A 82 -6.64 1.85 8.04
N GLU A 83 -7.54 0.93 8.37
CA GLU A 83 -7.35 0.00 9.49
C GLU A 83 -6.54 -1.21 9.02
N LEU A 84 -5.35 -1.39 9.61
CA LEU A 84 -4.37 -2.38 9.13
C LEU A 84 -4.75 -3.84 9.36
N ASP A 85 -5.78 -4.09 10.18
CA ASP A 85 -6.06 -5.40 10.74
C ASP A 85 -6.89 -6.29 9.79
N VAL A 86 -7.54 -5.70 8.77
CA VAL A 86 -8.40 -6.45 7.82
C VAL A 86 -8.47 -5.74 6.46
N GLY A 87 -8.42 -6.51 5.36
CA GLY A 87 -8.73 -6.06 4.00
C GLY A 87 -9.89 -6.87 3.38
N PRO A 88 -10.35 -6.54 2.16
CA PRO A 88 -9.77 -5.59 1.20
C PRO A 88 -9.89 -4.12 1.64
N TRP A 89 -8.96 -3.29 1.18
CA TRP A 89 -8.99 -1.85 1.43
C TRP A 89 -9.57 -1.11 0.23
N GLU A 90 -10.12 0.08 0.49
CA GLU A 90 -10.67 0.96 -0.54
C GLU A 90 -9.61 1.32 -1.59
N GLU A 91 -10.05 1.48 -2.83
CA GLU A 91 -9.19 1.89 -3.94
C GLU A 91 -8.71 3.33 -3.73
N PRO A 92 -7.40 3.62 -3.79
CA PRO A 92 -6.91 4.98 -3.59
C PRO A 92 -7.22 5.86 -4.80
N VAL A 93 -7.58 7.11 -4.54
CA VAL A 93 -7.73 8.13 -5.59
C VAL A 93 -6.34 8.65 -5.95
N LEU A 94 -5.91 8.45 -7.20
CA LEU A 94 -4.61 8.91 -7.67
C LEU A 94 -4.62 10.42 -7.92
N HIS A 95 -3.59 11.14 -7.48
CA HIS A 95 -3.39 12.51 -7.94
C HIS A 95 -2.95 12.48 -9.41
N GLN A 96 -3.71 13.12 -10.29
CA GLN A 96 -3.25 13.39 -11.65
C GLN A 96 -2.09 14.40 -11.57
N ALA A 97 -0.94 14.00 -12.10
CA ALA A 97 0.23 14.88 -12.21
C ALA A 97 -0.01 16.02 -13.21
#